data_AF-A0A0F9I1U0-F1
#
_entry.id   AF-A0A0F9I1U0-F1
#
_cell.length_a   1.000
_cell.length_b   1.000
_cell.length_c   1.000
_cell.angle_alpha   90.00
_cell.angle_beta   90.00
_cell.angle_gamma   90.00
#
_symmetry.space_group_name_H-M   'P 1'
#
loop_
_entity.id
_entity.type
_entity.pdbx_description
1 polymer ?
#
loop_
_entity_poly.entity_id
_entity_poly.type
_entity_poly.pdbx_seq_one_letter_code
_entity_poly.pdbx_strand_id
1 'polypeptide(L)'
;MIENLWILIKEGGVLVFSKNYIKLKIKDDDLIAGFLSAVDSFVKETTNEQIKSIIMRGRKFSYIVGDNLIIVISTNQLDNDVLIQDLLKAIKIKFLEKYKENIRNFSGNTGYFTNFDTELGEILTQSDISIKCMTCKKTILGEFRVRFLDDKKIYLCCPLCEEKFLLAKI
;
A
#
# COMPACT_ATOMS: atom_id res chain seq x y z
N MET A 1 -3.70 5.40 -7.76
CA MET A 1 -3.29 6.50 -6.85
C MET A 1 -3.73 6.15 -5.43
N ILE A 2 -2.94 6.51 -4.39
CA ILE A 2 -3.41 6.31 -3.01
C ILE A 2 -4.64 7.17 -2.78
N GLU A 3 -5.71 6.55 -2.30
CA GLU A 3 -6.91 7.26 -1.88
C GLU A 3 -6.83 7.62 -0.40
N ASN A 4 -6.41 6.67 0.44
CA ASN A 4 -6.29 6.84 1.89
C ASN A 4 -5.24 5.87 2.48
N LEU A 5 -4.70 6.20 3.65
CA LEU A 5 -3.72 5.42 4.43
C LEU A 5 -4.12 5.42 5.90
N TRP A 6 -4.02 4.27 6.56
CA TRP A 6 -4.14 4.11 8.00
C TRP A 6 -2.97 3.30 8.53
N ILE A 7 -2.42 3.73 9.66
CA ILE A 7 -1.39 3.03 10.42
C ILE A 7 -1.93 2.84 11.84
N LEU A 8 -1.99 1.59 12.26
CA LEU A 8 -2.52 1.18 13.54
C LEU A 8 -1.46 0.44 14.33
N ILE A 9 -1.49 0.59 15.65
CA ILE A 9 -0.84 -0.36 16.56
C ILE A 9 -1.68 -1.64 16.53
N LYS A 10 -1.02 -2.76 16.23
CA LYS A 10 -1.68 -4.07 16.10
C LYS A 10 -2.33 -4.48 17.43
N GLU A 11 -1.61 -4.29 18.53
CA GLU A 11 -2.16 -4.48 19.86
C GLU A 11 -3.26 -3.45 20.14
N GLY A 12 -4.51 -3.93 20.26
CA GLY A 12 -5.67 -3.08 20.51
C GLY A 12 -6.25 -2.37 19.29
N GLY A 13 -5.63 -2.46 18.11
CA GLY A 13 -6.14 -1.84 16.89
C GLY A 13 -6.21 -0.31 16.96
N VAL A 14 -5.29 0.31 17.69
CA VAL A 14 -5.30 1.76 17.96
C VAL A 14 -4.78 2.52 16.75
N LEU A 15 -5.59 3.44 16.23
CA LEU A 15 -5.15 4.33 15.15
C LEU A 15 -4.08 5.30 15.65
N VAL A 16 -2.91 5.30 15.00
CA VAL A 16 -1.82 6.22 15.32
C VAL A 16 -1.55 7.24 14.24
N PHE A 17 -1.90 6.93 12.99
CA PHE A 17 -1.79 7.88 11.89
C PHE A 17 -2.80 7.56 10.78
N SER A 18 -3.44 8.59 10.23
CA SER A 18 -4.27 8.48 9.03
C SER A 18 -3.96 9.61 8.06
N LYS A 19 -4.06 9.31 6.76
CA LYS A 19 -4.01 10.31 5.70
C LYS A 19 -5.06 10.00 4.65
N ASN A 20 -6.08 10.86 4.57
CA ASN A 20 -7.23 10.66 3.70
C ASN A 20 -7.24 11.70 2.57
N TYR A 21 -6.97 11.27 1.33
CA TYR A 21 -7.01 12.13 0.13
C TYR A 21 -8.40 12.15 -0.52
N ILE A 22 -9.15 11.06 -0.36
CA ILE A 22 -10.53 10.95 -0.84
C ILE A 22 -11.47 10.83 0.35
N LYS A 23 -12.48 11.71 0.41
CA LYS A 23 -13.51 11.63 1.44
C LYS A 23 -14.28 10.31 1.34
N LEU A 24 -14.12 9.47 2.36
CA LEU A 24 -15.02 8.36 2.61
C LEU A 24 -16.34 8.89 3.17
N LYS A 25 -17.41 8.10 3.00
CA LYS A 25 -18.71 8.42 3.62
C LYS A 25 -18.65 8.33 5.14
N ILE A 26 -17.83 7.42 5.64
CA ILE A 26 -17.47 7.31 7.05
C ILE A 26 -16.49 8.45 7.35
N LYS A 27 -16.81 9.27 8.35
CA LYS A 27 -15.97 10.40 8.78
C LYS A 27 -15.08 10.07 9.98
N ASP A 28 -15.33 8.94 10.61
CA ASP A 28 -14.65 8.49 11.82
C ASP A 28 -13.55 7.51 11.44
N ASP A 29 -12.30 7.95 11.56
CA ASP A 29 -11.13 7.12 11.26
C ASP A 29 -10.94 6.01 12.30
N ASP A 30 -11.39 6.19 13.55
CA ASP A 30 -11.28 5.16 14.60
C ASP A 30 -12.24 4.00 14.32
N LEU A 31 -13.42 4.28 13.76
CA LEU A 31 -14.35 3.23 13.31
C LEU A 31 -13.72 2.39 12.19
N ILE A 32 -13.06 3.04 11.23
CA ILE A 32 -12.35 2.34 10.13
C ILE A 32 -11.21 1.52 10.72
N ALA A 33 -10.42 2.10 11.63
CA ALA A 33 -9.31 1.42 12.27
C ALA A 33 -9.75 0.15 13.01
N GLY A 34 -10.82 0.25 13.80
CA GLY A 34 -11.42 -0.90 14.49
C GLY A 34 -11.85 -2.00 13.52
N PHE A 35 -12.50 -1.64 12.41
CA PHE A 35 -12.85 -2.60 11.37
C PHE A 35 -11.60 -3.27 10.76
N LEU A 36 -10.60 -2.50 10.33
CA LEU A 36 -9.40 -3.04 9.69
C LEU A 36 -8.64 -4.01 10.60
N SER A 37 -8.54 -3.69 11.90
CA SER A 37 -7.92 -4.55 12.91
C SER A 37 -8.73 -5.82 13.20
N ALA A 38 -10.06 -5.70 13.25
CA ALA A 38 -10.96 -6.84 13.44
C ALA A 38 -10.86 -7.84 12.27
N VAL A 39 -10.73 -7.36 11.03
CA VAL A 39 -10.55 -8.25 9.87
C VAL A 39 -9.18 -8.95 9.91
N ASP A 40 -8.08 -8.25 10.23
CA ASP A 40 -6.76 -8.92 10.40
C ASP A 40 -6.85 -10.02 11.46
N SER A 41 -7.46 -9.71 12.61
CA SER A 41 -7.64 -10.66 13.71
C SER A 41 -8.48 -11.86 13.28
N PHE A 42 -9.61 -11.64 12.60
CA PHE A 42 -10.46 -12.71 12.08
C PHE A 42 -9.72 -13.63 11.11
N VAL A 43 -8.98 -13.08 10.15
CA VAL A 43 -8.21 -13.87 9.18
C VAL A 43 -7.16 -14.70 9.93
N LYS A 44 -6.41 -14.08 10.84
CA LYS A 44 -5.37 -14.78 11.62
C LYS A 44 -5.95 -15.94 12.44
N GLU A 45 -7.06 -15.74 13.13
CA GLU A 45 -7.68 -16.79 13.96
C GLU A 45 -8.29 -17.92 13.12
N THR A 46 -8.81 -17.62 11.93
CA THR A 46 -9.51 -18.62 11.10
C THR A 46 -8.60 -19.40 10.16
N THR A 47 -7.49 -18.82 9.69
CA THR A 47 -6.61 -19.44 8.71
C THR A 47 -5.18 -19.64 9.20
N ASN A 48 -4.81 -19.04 10.34
CA ASN A 48 -3.43 -18.91 10.81
C ASN A 48 -2.50 -18.19 9.80
N GLU A 49 -3.09 -17.43 8.87
CA GLU A 49 -2.40 -16.62 7.85
C GLU A 49 -2.64 -15.13 8.08
N GLN A 50 -1.88 -14.28 7.38
CA GLN A 50 -2.09 -12.83 7.42
C GLN A 50 -3.00 -12.36 6.30
N ILE A 51 -3.82 -11.35 6.58
CA ILE A 51 -4.59 -10.69 5.53
C ILE A 51 -3.66 -9.96 4.56
N LYS A 52 -3.88 -10.16 3.27
CA LYS A 52 -3.17 -9.43 2.21
C LYS A 52 -3.96 -8.22 1.71
N SER A 53 -5.26 -8.40 1.47
CA SER A 53 -6.12 -7.33 0.98
C SER A 53 -7.61 -7.63 1.10
N ILE A 54 -8.42 -6.59 1.20
CA ILE A 54 -9.87 -6.62 1.00
C ILE A 54 -10.19 -5.96 -0.34
N ILE A 55 -10.87 -6.67 -1.23
CA ILE A 55 -11.22 -6.17 -2.57
C ILE A 55 -12.72 -5.93 -2.62
N MET A 56 -13.10 -4.70 -2.97
CA MET A 56 -14.48 -4.27 -3.21
C MET A 56 -14.59 -3.73 -4.63
N ARG A 57 -15.82 -3.53 -5.12
CA ARG A 57 -16.02 -2.96 -6.46
C ARG A 57 -15.38 -1.57 -6.56
N GLY A 58 -14.32 -1.46 -7.36
CA GLY A 58 -13.63 -0.20 -7.66
C GLY A 58 -12.62 0.24 -6.60
N ARG A 59 -12.50 -0.46 -5.46
CA ARG A 59 -11.55 -0.12 -4.40
C ARG A 59 -10.90 -1.35 -3.80
N LYS A 60 -9.62 -1.22 -3.45
CA LYS A 60 -8.86 -2.26 -2.77
C LYS A 60 -8.19 -1.70 -1.53
N PHE A 61 -8.31 -2.40 -0.40
CA PHE A 61 -7.56 -2.13 0.82
C PHE A 61 -6.42 -3.15 0.90
N SER A 62 -5.18 -2.70 0.76
CA SER A 62 -4.01 -3.56 0.80
C SER A 62 -3.30 -3.42 2.14
N TYR A 63 -2.89 -4.54 2.72
CA TYR A 63 -2.33 -4.62 4.06
C TYR A 63 -0.83 -4.95 4.02
N ILE A 64 -0.11 -4.44 5.02
CA ILE A 64 1.12 -5.04 5.52
C ILE A 64 1.03 -5.10 7.05
N VAL A 65 1.32 -6.27 7.63
CA VAL A 65 1.16 -6.54 9.07
C VAL A 65 2.49 -7.03 9.63
N GLY A 66 2.89 -6.52 10.79
CA GLY A 66 4.13 -6.92 11.48
C GLY A 66 4.78 -5.76 12.23
N ASP A 67 5.77 -6.06 13.08
CA ASP A 67 6.45 -5.07 13.93
C ASP A 67 5.48 -4.27 14.83
N ASN A 68 4.47 -4.95 15.37
CA ASN A 68 3.34 -4.37 16.12
C ASN A 68 2.52 -3.32 15.33
N LEU A 69 2.56 -3.37 14.00
CA LEU A 69 1.80 -2.48 13.13
C LEU A 69 0.84 -3.24 12.22
N ILE A 70 -0.28 -2.59 11.94
CA ILE A 70 -1.14 -2.87 10.79
C ILE A 70 -1.13 -1.59 9.94
N ILE A 71 -0.65 -1.69 8.70
CA ILE A 71 -0.67 -0.56 7.76
C ILE A 71 -1.56 -0.93 6.59
N VAL A 72 -2.52 -0.06 6.29
CA VAL A 72 -3.51 -0.28 5.25
C VAL A 72 -3.57 0.92 4.32
N ILE A 73 -3.52 0.66 3.02
CA ILE A 73 -3.75 1.68 2.00
C ILE A 73 -5.00 1.30 1.22
N SER A 74 -5.90 2.27 1.01
CA SER A 74 -6.96 2.13 0.00
C SER A 74 -6.53 2.73 -1.33
N THR A 75 -6.71 1.97 -2.41
CA THR A 75 -6.40 2.37 -3.79
C THR A 75 -7.56 2.03 -4.71
N ASN A 76 -7.46 2.46 -5.98
CA ASN A 76 -8.33 1.91 -7.00
C ASN A 76 -8.04 0.40 -7.16
N GLN A 77 -9.06 -0.39 -7.44
CA GLN A 77 -8.91 -1.84 -7.69
C GLN A 77 -7.97 -2.17 -8.88
N LEU A 78 -7.77 -1.21 -9.79
CA LEU A 78 -6.93 -1.34 -10.97
C LEU A 78 -5.49 -0.81 -10.79
N ASP A 79 -5.12 -0.34 -9.60
CA ASP A 79 -3.73 0.02 -9.30
C ASP A 79 -2.86 -1.25 -9.16
N ASN A 80 -1.56 -1.14 -9.40
CA ASN A 80 -0.67 -2.31 -9.49
C ASN A 80 -0.31 -2.87 -8.10
N ASP A 81 -0.57 -4.16 -7.88
CA ASP A 81 -0.39 -4.81 -6.58
C ASP A 81 1.07 -4.83 -6.10
N VAL A 82 2.02 -5.02 -7.02
CA VAL A 82 3.45 -5.08 -6.67
C VAL A 82 3.90 -3.71 -6.17
N LEU A 83 3.56 -2.66 -6.91
CA LEU A 83 3.91 -1.28 -6.55
C LEU A 83 3.24 -0.84 -5.25
N ILE A 84 1.98 -1.21 -5.02
CA ILE A 84 1.28 -0.93 -3.77
C ILE A 84 1.98 -1.63 -2.60
N GLN A 85 2.39 -2.89 -2.77
CA GLN A 85 3.10 -3.63 -1.72
C GLN A 85 4.49 -3.05 -1.44
N ASP A 86 5.21 -2.60 -2.47
CA ASP A 86 6.51 -1.95 -2.28
C ASP A 86 6.37 -0.58 -1.60
N LEU A 87 5.31 0.17 -1.93
CA LEU A 87 4.93 1.40 -1.24
C LEU A 87 4.57 1.16 0.24
N LEU A 88 3.78 0.12 0.54
CA LEU A 88 3.47 -0.28 1.92
C LEU A 88 4.74 -0.61 2.72
N LYS A 89 5.69 -1.34 2.11
CA LYS A 89 7.00 -1.62 2.74
C LYS A 89 7.81 -0.34 2.97
N ALA A 90 7.86 0.56 2.00
CA ALA A 90 8.57 1.83 2.13
C ALA A 90 8.00 2.68 3.27
N ILE A 91 6.67 2.80 3.34
CA ILE A 91 5.96 3.48 4.44
C ILE A 91 6.27 2.81 5.77
N LYS A 92 6.19 1.47 5.85
CA LYS A 92 6.50 0.73 7.07
C LYS A 92 7.92 0.99 7.56
N ILE A 93 8.91 0.90 6.67
CA ILE A 93 10.32 1.13 6.99
C ILE A 93 10.50 2.55 7.53
N LYS A 94 10.01 3.57 6.81
CA LYS A 94 10.15 4.96 7.23
C LYS A 94 9.42 5.27 8.54
N PHE A 95 8.24 4.70 8.75
CA PHE A 95 7.49 4.87 9.99
C PHE A 95 8.22 4.22 11.17
N LEU A 96 8.76 3.02 11.00
CA LEU A 96 9.56 2.35 12.02
C LEU A 96 10.87 3.09 12.30
N GLU A 97 11.58 3.58 11.27
CA GLU A 97 12.80 4.39 11.46
C GLU A 97 12.55 5.59 12.37
N LYS A 98 11.39 6.25 12.22
CA LYS A 98 11.04 7.45 12.98
C LYS A 98 10.49 7.15 14.38
N TYR A 99 9.67 6.10 14.53
CA TYR A 99 8.86 5.89 15.74
C TYR A 99 9.08 4.56 16.46
N LYS A 100 10.15 3.81 16.14
CA LYS A 100 10.41 2.48 16.72
C LYS A 100 10.25 2.40 18.23
N GLU A 101 10.84 3.37 18.95
CA GLU A 101 10.83 3.39 20.40
C GLU A 101 9.46 3.79 20.98
N ASN A 102 8.72 4.66 20.29
CA ASN A 102 7.33 5.00 20.64
C ASN A 102 6.39 3.80 20.45
N ILE A 103 6.63 2.97 19.42
CA ILE A 103 5.85 1.75 19.16
C ILE A 103 6.16 0.67 20.19
N ARG A 104 7.43 0.48 20.54
CA ARG A 104 7.87 -0.51 21.54
C ARG A 104 7.33 -0.20 22.94
N ASN A 105 7.33 1.08 23.32
CA ASN A 105 6.88 1.54 24.62
C ASN A 105 5.46 2.14 24.55
N PHE A 106 4.65 1.68 23.60
CA PHE A 106 3.33 2.28 23.36
C PHE A 106 2.44 2.11 24.59
N SER A 107 2.02 3.23 25.16
CA SER A 107 1.19 3.29 26.37
C SER A 107 -0.19 3.90 26.09
N GLY A 108 -0.65 3.89 24.83
CA GLY A 108 -1.92 4.48 24.41
C GLY A 108 -1.85 5.94 23.96
N ASN A 109 -0.70 6.62 24.07
CA ASN A 109 -0.56 8.00 23.60
C ASN A 109 -0.23 8.05 22.11
N THR A 110 -1.18 8.53 21.30
CA THR A 110 -1.07 8.63 19.83
C THR A 110 -0.42 9.93 19.36
N GLY A 111 -0.25 10.92 20.25
CA GLY A 111 0.25 12.25 19.87
C GLY A 111 1.66 12.26 19.27
N TYR A 112 2.47 11.25 19.58
CA TYR A 112 3.84 11.12 19.06
C TYR A 112 3.93 10.87 17.56
N PHE A 113 2.87 10.35 16.94
CA PHE A 113 2.85 9.92 15.54
C PHE A 113 2.36 10.98 14.56
N THR A 114 1.93 12.14 15.07
CA THR A 114 1.26 13.21 14.30
C THR A 114 2.11 13.84 13.20
N ASN A 115 3.43 13.74 13.27
CA ASN A 115 4.33 14.42 12.34
C ASN A 115 4.89 13.51 11.23
N PHE A 116 4.10 12.56 10.71
CA PHE A 116 4.55 11.65 9.64
C PHE A 116 4.24 12.16 8.21
N ASP A 117 3.52 13.27 8.08
CA ASP A 117 3.11 13.81 6.77
C ASP A 117 4.27 14.14 5.84
N THR A 118 5.39 14.65 6.37
CA THR A 118 6.57 15.04 5.58
C THR A 118 7.22 13.82 4.94
N GLU A 119 7.54 12.79 5.73
CA GLU A 119 8.14 11.56 5.22
C GLU A 119 7.19 10.83 4.27
N LEU A 120 5.89 10.84 4.56
CA LEU A 120 4.90 10.28 3.65
C LEU A 120 4.93 11.03 2.30
N GLY A 121 4.94 12.36 2.31
CA GLY A 121 5.01 13.18 1.10
C GLY A 121 6.21 12.80 0.22
N GLU A 122 7.40 12.64 0.80
CA GLU A 122 8.61 12.23 0.09
C GLU A 122 8.44 10.86 -0.59
N ILE A 123 7.91 9.87 0.12
CA ILE A 123 7.66 8.53 -0.43
C ILE A 123 6.67 8.60 -1.60
N LEU A 124 5.61 9.40 -1.49
CA LEU A 124 4.58 9.51 -2.52
C LEU A 124 5.07 10.21 -3.78
N THR A 125 5.92 11.24 -3.66
CA THR A 125 6.50 11.92 -4.84
C THR A 125 7.36 11.01 -5.71
N GLN A 126 7.91 9.93 -5.14
CA GLN A 126 8.76 8.97 -5.83
C GLN A 126 7.99 7.77 -6.39
N SER A 127 6.69 7.65 -6.09
CA SER A 127 5.90 6.45 -6.36
C SER A 127 4.88 6.66 -7.47
N ASP A 128 5.06 5.99 -8.61
CA ASP A 128 3.99 5.79 -9.60
C ASP A 128 3.40 4.40 -9.38
N ILE A 129 2.09 4.34 -9.12
CA ILE A 129 1.39 3.09 -8.76
C ILE A 129 0.50 2.56 -9.87
N SER A 130 0.50 3.21 -11.04
CA SER A 130 -0.25 2.75 -12.21
C SER A 130 0.67 2.56 -13.40
N ILE A 131 0.63 1.38 -14.01
CA ILE A 131 1.49 1.06 -15.14
C ILE A 131 0.64 0.57 -16.31
N LYS A 132 0.93 1.07 -17.51
CA LYS A 132 0.39 0.52 -18.76
C LYS A 132 1.46 -0.25 -19.51
N CYS A 133 1.07 -1.39 -20.06
CA CYS A 133 1.91 -2.17 -20.94
C CYS A 133 2.21 -1.38 -22.22
N MET A 134 3.48 -1.28 -22.60
CA MET A 134 3.89 -0.54 -23.79
C MET A 134 3.34 -1.17 -25.08
N THR A 135 3.22 -2.50 -25.11
CA THR A 135 2.81 -3.26 -26.31
C THR A 135 1.29 -3.29 -26.48
N CYS A 136 0.55 -3.79 -25.48
CA CYS A 136 -0.90 -3.98 -25.60
C CYS A 136 -1.73 -2.85 -25.00
N LYS A 137 -1.09 -1.83 -24.41
CA LYS A 137 -1.71 -0.65 -23.77
C LYS A 137 -2.63 -0.95 -22.57
N LYS A 138 -2.79 -2.22 -22.19
CA LYS A 138 -3.55 -2.63 -21.01
C LYS A 138 -2.85 -2.17 -19.72
N THR A 139 -3.65 -1.79 -18.72
CA THR A 139 -3.16 -1.57 -17.35
C THR A 139 -2.61 -2.86 -16.78
N ILE A 140 -1.44 -2.81 -16.15
CA ILE A 140 -0.80 -3.96 -15.52
C ILE A 140 -1.16 -3.98 -14.05
N LEU A 141 -1.88 -5.01 -13.63
CA LEU A 141 -2.38 -5.12 -12.25
C LEU A 141 -1.43 -5.92 -11.33
N GLY A 142 -0.63 -6.81 -11.90
CA GLY A 142 0.26 -7.71 -11.15
C GLY A 142 1.71 -7.56 -11.55
N GLU A 143 2.45 -8.67 -11.50
CA GLU A 143 3.85 -8.69 -11.92
C GLU A 143 4.00 -8.22 -13.37
N PHE A 144 5.10 -7.52 -13.61
CA PHE A 144 5.43 -6.94 -14.89
C PHE A 144 6.91 -7.16 -15.20
N ARG A 145 7.22 -7.03 -16.49
CA ARG A 145 8.58 -7.06 -17.00
C ARG A 145 9.02 -5.64 -17.30
N VAL A 146 10.26 -5.33 -16.96
CA VAL A 146 10.87 -4.03 -17.24
C VAL A 146 11.96 -4.19 -18.28
N ARG A 147 12.00 -3.24 -19.21
CA ARG A 147 13.11 -3.03 -20.14
C ARG A 147 13.52 -1.56 -20.09
N PHE A 148 14.75 -1.29 -20.50
CA PHE A 148 15.26 0.06 -20.65
C PHE A 148 15.38 0.38 -22.13
N LEU A 149 14.91 1.55 -22.53
CA LEU A 149 15.12 2.14 -23.84
C LEU A 149 15.52 3.59 -23.64
N ASP A 150 16.73 3.96 -24.06
CA ASP A 150 17.23 5.33 -23.97
C ASP A 150 16.98 5.93 -22.57
N ASP A 151 17.39 5.18 -21.54
CA ASP A 151 17.21 5.49 -20.11
C ASP A 151 15.75 5.56 -19.60
N LYS A 152 14.76 5.26 -20.44
CA LYS A 152 13.34 5.17 -20.05
C LYS A 152 12.94 3.74 -19.71
N LYS A 153 12.25 3.59 -18.57
CA LYS A 153 11.62 2.31 -18.18
C LYS A 153 10.42 2.01 -19.07
N ILE A 154 10.43 0.82 -19.65
CA ILE A 154 9.36 0.25 -20.46
C ILE A 154 8.76 -0.91 -19.70
N TYR A 155 7.46 -0.89 -19.51
CA TYR A 155 6.74 -1.92 -18.76
C TYR A 155 5.93 -2.81 -19.69
N LEU A 156 5.94 -4.12 -19.41
CA LEU A 156 5.36 -5.15 -20.25
C LEU A 156 4.59 -6.14 -19.38
N CYS A 157 3.34 -6.43 -19.73
CA CYS A 157 2.44 -7.22 -18.88
C CYS A 157 2.69 -8.74 -18.93
N CYS A 158 3.39 -9.25 -19.95
CA CYS A 158 3.58 -10.70 -20.15
C CYS A 158 4.75 -10.97 -21.13
N PRO A 159 5.26 -12.22 -21.20
CA PRO A 159 6.34 -12.59 -22.12
C PRO A 159 6.01 -12.29 -23.59
N LEU A 160 4.78 -12.55 -24.03
CA LEU A 160 4.35 -12.29 -25.41
C LEU A 160 4.41 -10.80 -25.77
N CYS A 161 4.09 -9.92 -24.83
CA CYS A 161 4.20 -8.48 -25.06
C CYS A 161 5.66 -8.03 -25.17
N GLU A 162 6.55 -8.69 -24.43
CA GLU A 162 7.99 -8.46 -24.46
C GLU A 162 8.61 -8.90 -25.79
N GLU A 163 8.29 -10.11 -26.26
CA GLU A 163 8.73 -10.61 -27.57
C GLU A 163 8.28 -9.69 -28.70
N LYS A 164 7.00 -9.31 -28.73
CA LYS A 164 6.46 -8.39 -29.73
C LYS A 164 7.14 -7.01 -29.70
N PHE A 165 7.47 -6.52 -28.51
CA PHE A 165 8.17 -5.25 -28.36
C PHE A 165 9.59 -5.32 -28.92
N LEU A 166 10.29 -6.42 -28.70
CA LEU A 166 11.64 -6.65 -29.23
C LEU A 166 11.62 -6.78 -30.76
N LEU A 167 10.66 -7.53 -31.32
CA LEU A 167 10.51 -7.70 -32.77
C LEU A 167 10.20 -6.38 -33.49
N ALA A 168 9.44 -5.47 -32.87
CA ALA A 168 9.09 -4.18 -33.47
C ALA A 168 10.26 -3.16 -33.48
N LYS A 169 11.41 -3.52 -32.91
CA LYS A 169 12.60 -2.65 -32.80
C LYS A 169 13.81 -3.15 -33.60
N ILE A 170 13.67 -4.31 -34.25
CA ILE A 170 14.61 -4.85 -35.24
C ILE A 170 14.15 -4.35 -36.61
#